data_AF-R6CHJ9-F1
#
_entry.id   AF-R6CHJ9-F1
#
_cell.length_a   1.000
_cell.length_b   1.000
_cell.length_c   1.000
_cell.angle_alpha   90.00
_cell.angle_beta   90.00
_cell.angle_gamma   90.00
#
_symmetry.space_group_name_H-M   'P 1'
#
loop_
_entity.id
_entity.type
_entity.pdbx_description
1 polymer ?
#
loop_
_entity_poly.entity_id
_entity_poly.type
_entity_poly.pdbx_seq_one_letter_code
_entity_poly.pdbx_strand_id
1 'polypeptide(L)'
;MWQDLKGRPDSCFIWIALTDWDEPREIRTRPSERQLFEINDPHVIAYAELIKGEDVTSWTREDLVLKYRYTNRRPKYIVVVATSSKYGDYFTGGVGSKLWIDNFELLYD
;
A
#
# COMPACT_ATOMS: atom_id res chain seq x y z
N MET A 1 -0.41 6.13 22.27
CA MET A 1 0.18 6.02 20.92
C MET A 1 -0.88 6.54 19.96
N TRP A 2 -0.56 7.46 19.04
CA TRP A 2 -1.50 8.11 18.09
C TRP A 2 -2.40 9.26 18.59
N GLN A 3 -2.19 9.80 19.79
CA GLN A 3 -2.93 11.00 20.24
C GLN A 3 -2.74 12.18 19.27
N ASP A 4 -1.57 12.29 18.66
CA ASP A 4 -1.25 13.35 17.71
C ASP A 4 -2.07 13.29 16.42
N LEU A 5 -2.67 12.14 16.09
CA LEU A 5 -3.55 11.96 14.93
C LEU A 5 -5.00 12.34 15.22
N LYS A 6 -5.38 12.51 16.49
CA LYS A 6 -6.76 12.82 16.87
C LYS A 6 -7.18 14.16 16.28
N GLY A 7 -8.35 14.19 15.64
CA GLY A 7 -8.90 15.38 15.00
C GLY A 7 -8.26 15.74 13.66
N ARG A 8 -7.32 14.93 13.16
CA ARG A 8 -6.80 15.06 11.80
C ARG A 8 -7.65 14.22 10.83
N PRO A 9 -7.76 14.63 9.56
CA PRO A 9 -8.34 13.78 8.52
C PRO A 9 -7.63 12.43 8.44
N ASP A 10 -8.40 11.36 8.23
CA ASP A 10 -7.85 10.05 7.88
C ASP A 10 -7.21 10.10 6.48
N SER A 11 -6.44 9.09 6.12
CA SER A 11 -5.87 8.99 4.77
C SER A 11 -6.02 7.59 4.20
N CYS A 12 -6.41 7.50 2.94
CA CYS A 12 -6.29 6.26 2.21
C CYS A 12 -4.82 5.97 1.89
N PHE A 13 -4.50 4.71 1.62
CA PHE A 13 -3.17 4.28 1.25
C PHE A 13 -3.26 3.16 0.22
N ILE A 14 -2.69 3.40 -0.96
CA ILE A 14 -2.51 2.40 -2.00
C ILE A 14 -1.02 2.25 -2.21
N TRP A 15 -0.53 1.02 -2.25
CA TRP A 15 0.86 0.76 -2.59
C TRP A 15 1.02 -0.54 -3.36
N ILE A 16 2.09 -0.57 -4.16
CA ILE A 16 2.44 -1.70 -5.01
C ILE A 16 3.91 -2.00 -4.80
N ALA A 17 4.23 -3.28 -4.63
CA ALA A 17 5.61 -3.76 -4.54
C ALA A 17 5.85 -4.88 -5.55
N LEU A 18 6.97 -4.79 -6.27
CA LEU A 18 7.55 -5.92 -7.01
C LEU A 18 8.62 -6.56 -6.14
N THR A 19 8.57 -7.88 -5.98
CA THR A 19 9.47 -8.61 -5.08
C THR A 19 10.01 -9.87 -5.74
N ASP A 20 11.16 -10.34 -5.26
CA ASP A 20 11.75 -11.64 -5.64
C ASP A 20 11.96 -12.57 -4.45
N TRP A 21 11.05 -12.51 -3.47
CA TRP A 21 11.01 -13.44 -2.34
C TRP A 21 11.15 -14.90 -2.79
N ASP A 22 11.67 -15.74 -1.91
CA ASP A 22 11.83 -17.18 -2.21
C ASP A 22 10.49 -17.92 -2.27
N GLU A 23 9.47 -17.39 -1.60
CA GLU A 23 8.11 -17.92 -1.56
C GLU A 23 7.07 -16.78 -1.54
N PRO A 24 5.82 -17.02 -1.95
CA PRO A 24 4.76 -16.03 -1.85
C PRO A 24 4.54 -15.62 -0.39
N ARG A 25 4.41 -14.32 -0.12
CA ARG A 25 4.13 -13.81 1.22
C ARG A 25 2.74 -13.19 1.29
N GLU A 26 2.00 -13.58 2.32
CA GLU A 26 0.73 -12.96 2.69
C GLU A 26 0.98 -11.81 3.68
N ILE A 27 0.28 -10.69 3.50
CA ILE A 27 0.29 -9.61 4.49
C ILE A 27 -0.76 -9.90 5.56
N ARG A 28 -0.33 -10.03 6.81
CA ARG A 28 -1.19 -10.36 7.96
C ARG A 28 -1.14 -9.27 9.01
N THR A 29 -2.29 -8.71 9.32
CA THR A 29 -2.45 -7.65 10.34
C THR A 29 -2.93 -8.20 11.68
N ARG A 30 -3.42 -9.44 11.75
CA ARG A 30 -3.86 -10.09 13.00
C ARG A 30 -2.69 -10.16 14.00
N PRO A 31 -2.82 -9.61 15.22
CA PRO A 31 -1.71 -9.54 16.18
C PRO A 31 -1.03 -10.87 16.50
N SER A 32 -1.78 -11.99 16.55
CA SER A 32 -1.25 -13.31 16.92
C SER A 32 -0.36 -13.96 15.85
N GLU A 33 -0.41 -13.48 14.60
CA GLU A 33 0.29 -14.05 13.45
C GLU A 33 0.75 -12.93 12.48
N ARG A 34 1.12 -11.79 13.07
CA ARG A 34 1.37 -10.55 12.33
C ARG A 34 2.56 -10.72 11.39
N GLN A 35 2.34 -10.37 10.13
CA GLN A 35 3.34 -10.34 9.07
C GLN A 35 3.10 -9.08 8.25
N LEU A 36 3.77 -7.99 8.62
CA LEU A 36 3.65 -6.72 7.93
C LEU A 36 4.58 -6.65 6.72
N PHE A 37 4.24 -5.77 5.79
CA PHE A 37 5.15 -5.40 4.71
C PHE A 37 6.28 -4.53 5.24
N GLU A 38 7.52 -4.91 4.94
CA GLU A 38 8.70 -4.09 5.22
C GLU A 38 9.20 -3.48 3.91
N ILE A 39 9.02 -2.16 3.76
CA ILE A 39 9.46 -1.49 2.54
C ILE A 39 10.97 -1.66 2.31
N ASN A 40 11.78 -1.73 3.37
CA ASN A 40 13.23 -1.89 3.27
C ASN A 40 13.70 -3.35 3.11
N ASP A 41 12.79 -4.32 3.00
CA ASP A 41 13.15 -5.71 2.73
C ASP A 41 14.01 -5.77 1.44
N PRO A 42 15.20 -6.41 1.48
CA PRO A 42 16.12 -6.49 0.35
C PRO A 42 15.55 -7.24 -0.86
N HIS A 43 14.46 -7.99 -0.69
CA HIS A 43 13.73 -8.64 -1.79
C HIS A 43 12.75 -7.71 -2.51
N VAL A 44 12.54 -6.49 -2.04
CA VAL A 44 11.70 -5.54 -2.75
C VAL A 44 12.51 -4.89 -3.88
N ILE A 45 12.13 -5.19 -5.12
CA ILE A 45 12.76 -4.73 -6.35
C ILE A 45 12.27 -3.35 -6.74
N ALA A 46 10.96 -3.11 -6.67
CA ALA A 46 10.36 -1.83 -7.00
C ALA A 46 9.18 -1.54 -6.09
N TYR A 47 8.90 -0.26 -5.88
CA TYR A 47 7.80 0.18 -5.03
C TYR A 47 7.18 1.48 -5.54
N ALA A 48 5.86 1.60 -5.40
CA ALA A 48 5.12 2.84 -5.59
C ALA A 48 4.05 2.96 -4.52
N GLU A 49 3.71 4.19 -4.16
CA GLU A 49 2.63 4.46 -3.23
C GLU A 49 1.86 5.73 -3.58
N LEU A 50 0.62 5.75 -3.10
CA LEU A 50 -0.29 6.89 -3.11
C LEU A 50 -0.93 6.99 -1.72
N ILE A 51 -0.83 8.17 -1.11
CA ILE A 51 -1.53 8.51 0.13
C ILE A 51 -2.34 9.77 -0.14
N LYS A 52 -3.65 9.72 0.15
CA LYS A 52 -4.51 10.91 0.10
C LYS A 52 -5.24 11.08 1.41
N GLY A 53 -5.07 12.25 2.03
CA GLY A 53 -5.74 12.65 3.27
C GLY A 53 -6.85 13.68 3.04
N GLU A 54 -7.41 13.69 1.84
CA GLU A 54 -8.40 14.66 1.37
C GLU A 54 -9.55 13.93 0.66
N ASP A 55 -10.73 14.56 0.67
CA ASP A 55 -11.88 14.02 -0.03
C ASP A 55 -11.74 14.22 -1.54
N VAL A 56 -11.81 13.10 -2.27
CA VAL A 56 -11.85 13.10 -3.74
C VAL A 56 -13.29 12.78 -4.16
N THR A 57 -13.97 13.77 -4.74
CA THR A 57 -15.43 13.70 -5.02
C THR A 57 -15.75 13.23 -6.44
N SER A 58 -14.75 13.08 -7.31
CA SER A 58 -14.89 12.60 -8.69
C SER A 58 -13.86 11.51 -8.99
N TRP A 59 -14.21 10.60 -9.90
CA TRP A 59 -13.28 9.60 -10.42
C TRP A 59 -12.03 10.29 -10.98
N THR A 60 -10.89 9.97 -10.37
CA THR A 60 -9.60 10.56 -10.71
C THR A 60 -8.67 9.42 -11.13
N ARG A 61 -8.05 9.55 -12.30
CA ARG A 61 -7.02 8.60 -12.74
C ARG A 61 -5.73 8.89 -11.98
N GLU A 62 -5.13 7.84 -11.43
CA GLU A 62 -3.85 7.89 -10.72
C GLU A 62 -2.86 6.95 -11.40
N ASP A 63 -1.68 7.46 -11.74
CA ASP A 63 -0.59 6.67 -12.32
C ASP A 63 0.50 6.48 -11.25
N LEU A 64 0.61 5.26 -10.71
CA LEU A 64 1.64 4.90 -9.73
C LEU A 64 2.89 4.36 -10.43
N VAL A 65 3.90 5.21 -10.60
CA VAL A 65 5.17 4.82 -11.24
C VAL A 65 6.05 4.03 -10.25
N LEU A 66 6.31 2.76 -10.56
CA LEU A 66 7.18 1.89 -9.79
C LEU A 66 8.63 2.38 -9.81
N LYS A 67 9.15 2.74 -8.64
CA LYS A 67 10.55 3.11 -8.46
C LYS A 67 11.39 1.86 -8.21
N TYR A 68 12.22 1.50 -9.17
CA TYR A 68 13.13 0.36 -9.07
C TYR A 68 14.33 0.68 -8.19
N ARG A 69 14.59 -0.18 -7.20
CA ARG A 69 15.85 -0.25 -6.45
C ARG A 69 16.89 -1.11 -7.15
N TYR A 70 16.44 -2.15 -7.84
CA TYR A 70 17.29 -3.08 -8.56
C TYR A 70 16.77 -3.28 -9.98
N THR A 71 17.62 -3.10 -10.98
CA THR A 71 17.27 -3.28 -12.41
C THR A 71 17.87 -4.57 -12.99
N ASN A 72 18.68 -5.28 -12.22
CA ASN A 72 19.38 -6.52 -12.59
C ASN A 72 18.75 -7.78 -11.96
N ARG A 73 17.60 -7.65 -11.31
CA ARG A 73 16.87 -8.75 -10.65
C ARG A 73 15.50 -8.87 -11.28
N ARG A 74 15.03 -10.11 -11.48
CA ARG A 74 13.72 -10.39 -12.06
C ARG A 74 12.67 -10.53 -10.95
N PRO A 75 11.62 -9.69 -10.92
CA PRO A 75 10.51 -9.89 -10.00
C PRO A 75 9.85 -11.25 -10.18
N LYS A 76 9.47 -11.86 -9.05
CA LYS A 76 8.71 -13.12 -8.98
C LYS A 76 7.25 -12.87 -8.55
N TYR A 77 7.03 -11.89 -7.67
CA TYR A 77 5.71 -11.60 -7.11
C TYR A 77 5.39 -10.11 -7.15
N ILE A 78 4.11 -9.79 -7.33
CA ILE A 78 3.55 -8.46 -7.15
C ILE A 78 2.64 -8.48 -5.92
N VAL A 79 2.75 -7.45 -5.09
CA VAL A 79 1.84 -7.20 -3.98
C VAL A 79 1.14 -5.87 -4.24
N VAL A 80 -0.18 -5.88 -4.19
CA VAL A 80 -1.02 -4.68 -4.32
C VAL A 80 -1.87 -4.59 -3.06
N VAL A 81 -1.79 -3.45 -2.37
CA VAL A 81 -2.62 -3.17 -1.19
C VAL A 81 -3.33 -1.85 -1.38
N ALA A 82 -4.62 -1.86 -1.05
CA ALA A 82 -5.45 -0.67 -1.00
C ALA A 82 -6.24 -0.67 0.31
N THR A 83 -6.16 0.42 1.06
CA THR A 83 -6.89 0.61 2.32
C THR A 83 -7.48 2.01 2.39
N SER A 84 -8.70 2.13 2.93
CA SER A 84 -9.33 3.42 3.22
C SER A 84 -8.72 4.14 4.42
N SER A 85 -7.95 3.42 5.25
CA SER A 85 -7.27 3.97 6.43
C SER A 85 -5.83 3.46 6.50
N LYS A 86 -4.87 4.37 6.31
CA LYS A 86 -3.42 4.08 6.27
C LYS A 86 -2.93 3.33 7.50
N TYR A 87 -3.43 3.66 8.68
CA TYR A 87 -3.04 3.06 9.96
C TYR A 87 -4.09 2.08 10.51
N GLY A 88 -5.00 1.60 9.65
CA GLY A 88 -6.09 0.71 10.04
C GLY A 88 -5.61 -0.62 10.62
N ASP A 89 -4.41 -1.08 10.23
CA ASP A 89 -3.74 -2.26 10.79
C ASP A 89 -3.25 -2.06 12.23
N TYR A 90 -3.18 -0.82 12.71
CA TYR A 90 -2.99 -0.45 14.12
C TYR A 90 -4.30 -0.01 14.79
N PHE A 91 -5.45 -0.36 14.21
CA PHE A 91 -6.78 0.04 14.68
C PHE A 91 -6.93 1.56 14.82
N THR A 92 -6.29 2.32 13.92
CA THR A 92 -6.27 3.78 13.93
C THR A 92 -6.72 4.30 12.56
N GLY A 93 -7.80 5.08 12.53
CA GLY A 93 -8.38 5.62 11.30
C GLY A 93 -9.71 6.33 11.55
N GLY A 94 -10.33 6.81 10.48
CA GLY A 94 -11.65 7.45 10.51
C GLY A 94 -12.77 6.42 10.40
N VAL A 95 -13.73 6.45 11.33
CA VAL A 95 -14.94 5.65 11.18
C VAL A 95 -15.72 6.17 9.97
N GLY A 96 -15.99 5.28 9.01
CA GLY A 96 -16.69 5.62 7.77
C GLY A 96 -15.80 6.05 6.62
N SER A 97 -14.46 6.00 6.76
CA SER A 97 -13.53 6.19 5.64
C SER A 97 -13.81 5.21 4.50
N LYS A 98 -13.95 5.73 3.28
CA LYS A 98 -14.26 4.97 2.07
C LYS A 98 -13.19 5.18 1.02
N LEU A 99 -12.79 4.09 0.38
CA LEU A 99 -11.93 4.09 -0.78
C LEU A 99 -12.64 3.33 -1.90
N TRP A 100 -12.83 4.02 -3.03
CA TRP A 100 -13.40 3.44 -4.25
C TRP A 100 -12.30 3.40 -5.30
N ILE A 101 -12.12 2.25 -5.94
CA ILE A 101 -11.16 2.09 -7.01
C ILE A 101 -11.82 1.32 -8.14
N ASP A 102 -11.56 1.75 -9.36
CA ASP A 102 -12.05 1.12 -10.57
C ASP A 102 -10.95 1.13 -11.64
N ASN A 103 -11.03 0.20 -12.60
CA ASN A 103 -10.13 0.09 -13.77
C ASN A 103 -8.63 0.07 -13.44
N PHE A 104 -8.19 -0.89 -12.61
CA PHE A 104 -6.76 -1.16 -12.42
C PHE A 104 -6.12 -1.71 -13.70
N GLU A 105 -5.02 -1.07 -14.12
CA GLU A 105 -4.20 -1.52 -15.24
C GLU A 105 -2.74 -1.63 -14.78
N LEU A 106 -2.09 -2.75 -15.12
CA LEU A 106 -0.66 -2.94 -14.90
C LEU A 106 0.05 -2.85 -16.26
N LEU A 107 0.77 -1.75 -16.47
CA LEU A 107 1.61 -1.54 -17.63
C LEU A 107 3.01 -2.12 -17.37
N TYR A 108 3.53 -2.89 -18.33
CA TYR A 108 4.86 -3.50 -18.28
C TYR A 108 5.46 -3.54 -19.69
N ASP A 109 6.80 -3.57 -19.76
CA ASP A 109 7.58 -3.71 -21.01
C ASP A 109 7.79 -5.19 -21.39
#